data_AF-A0A6B8QJX1-F1
#
_entry.id   AF-A0A6B8QJX1-F1
#
_cell.length_a   1.000
_cell.length_b   1.000
_cell.length_c   1.000
_cell.angle_alpha   90.00
_cell.angle_beta   90.00
_cell.angle_gamma   90.00
#
_symmetry.space_group_name_H-M   'P 1'
#
loop_
_entity.id
_entity.type
_entity.pdbx_description
1 polymer ?
#
loop_
_entity_poly.entity_id
_entity_poly.type
_entity_poly.pdbx_seq_one_letter_code
_entity_poly.pdbx_strand_id
1 'polypeptide(L)'
;IQLLIKLGKNPILLPFKPNGKAQHIKGFLKQFTSTAQNTAAFLSQVADLNIAMVGVDPALVLCCRDEYNEILGDKRGDFDVLTVHEWLLPRLAEFNASEALDTEAWYLFAHCTEKTKLPNAEKEWGMIFTHFGAKLHTVPVGCCGMAGTFGHELDKLEMSKDIYGLSWQPSLEKLPKERCLITGYSCRSQ
;
A
#
# COMPACT_ATOMS: atom_id res chain seq x y z
N ILE A 1 -3.45 -11.00 -7.25
CA ILE A 1 -4.29 -12.15 -7.69
C ILE A 1 -3.48 -13.44 -7.82
N GLN A 2 -2.48 -13.52 -8.71
CA GLN A 2 -1.69 -14.76 -8.92
C GLN A 2 -1.06 -15.32 -7.64
N LEU A 3 -0.50 -14.46 -6.78
CA LEU A 3 0.04 -14.88 -5.48
C LEU A 3 -1.02 -15.60 -4.63
N LEU A 4 -2.23 -15.04 -4.51
CA LEU A 4 -3.30 -15.62 -3.70
C LEU A 4 -3.72 -17.00 -4.23
N ILE A 5 -3.78 -17.17 -5.55
CA ILE A 5 -4.06 -18.48 -6.18
C ILE A 5 -2.95 -19.48 -5.87
N LYS A 6 -1.67 -19.07 -5.96
CA LYS A 6 -0.52 -19.93 -5.60
C LYS A 6 -0.55 -20.33 -4.12
N LEU A 7 -1.05 -19.45 -3.25
CA LEU A 7 -1.28 -19.72 -1.83
C LEU A 7 -2.56 -20.54 -1.55
N GLY A 8 -3.22 -21.07 -2.59
CA GLY A 8 -4.41 -21.90 -2.45
C GLY A 8 -5.67 -21.14 -2.01
N LYS A 9 -5.69 -19.81 -2.16
CA LYS A 9 -6.87 -18.98 -1.87
C LYS A 9 -7.68 -18.72 -3.13
N ASN A 10 -8.97 -18.40 -2.95
CA ASN A 10 -9.88 -18.01 -4.03
C ASN A 10 -10.10 -16.48 -4.00
N PRO A 11 -9.27 -15.67 -4.69
CA PRO A 11 -9.40 -14.22 -4.63
C PRO A 11 -10.63 -13.73 -5.40
N ILE A 12 -11.43 -12.88 -4.76
CA ILE A 12 -12.56 -12.19 -5.38
C ILE A 12 -12.14 -10.75 -5.64
N LEU A 13 -12.19 -10.32 -6.91
CA LEU A 13 -11.95 -8.93 -7.27
C LEU A 13 -13.26 -8.15 -7.15
N LEU A 14 -13.30 -7.19 -6.23
CA LEU A 14 -14.45 -6.29 -6.09
C LEU A 14 -14.57 -5.38 -7.31
N PRO A 15 -15.80 -4.97 -7.69
CA PRO A 15 -15.99 -3.95 -8.70
C PRO A 15 -15.31 -2.65 -8.28
N PHE A 16 -14.81 -1.91 -9.27
CA PHE A 16 -14.13 -0.65 -9.02
C PHE A 16 -15.04 0.35 -8.31
N LYS A 17 -14.54 0.90 -7.20
CA LYS A 17 -15.10 2.03 -6.48
C LYS A 17 -14.00 3.07 -6.26
N PRO A 18 -14.21 4.34 -6.63
CA PRO A 18 -13.23 5.38 -6.36
C PRO A 18 -13.11 5.59 -4.85
N ASN A 19 -11.89 5.56 -4.30
CA ASN A 19 -11.70 5.79 -2.86
C ASN A 19 -11.67 7.29 -2.48
N GLY A 20 -11.55 8.19 -3.45
CA GLY A 20 -11.53 9.64 -3.22
C GLY A 20 -10.18 10.22 -2.76
N LYS A 21 -9.10 9.43 -2.65
CA LYS A 21 -7.80 9.92 -2.15
C LYS A 21 -7.27 11.14 -2.90
N ALA A 22 -7.39 11.16 -4.22
CA ALA A 22 -6.98 12.31 -5.03
C ALA A 22 -7.81 13.57 -4.75
N GLN A 23 -9.12 13.42 -4.49
CA GLN A 23 -9.98 14.53 -4.10
C GLN A 23 -9.56 15.08 -2.73
N HIS A 24 -9.25 14.20 -1.78
CA HIS A 24 -8.75 14.59 -0.46
C HIS A 24 -7.43 15.37 -0.55
N ILE A 25 -6.44 14.84 -1.28
CA ILE A 25 -5.13 15.50 -1.46
C ILE A 25 -5.27 16.88 -2.10
N LYS A 26 -6.23 17.05 -3.02
CA LYS A 26 -6.50 18.34 -3.70
C LYS A 26 -7.39 19.28 -2.89
N GLY A 27 -7.82 18.90 -1.69
CA GLY A 27 -8.70 19.72 -0.86
C GLY A 27 -10.16 19.81 -1.35
N PHE A 28 -10.58 18.93 -2.27
CA PHE A 28 -11.97 18.82 -2.74
C PHE A 28 -12.82 18.06 -1.73
N LEU A 29 -12.89 18.58 -0.49
CA LEU A 29 -13.43 17.87 0.67
C LEU A 29 -14.90 17.50 0.49
N LYS A 30 -15.73 18.34 -0.13
CA LYS A 30 -17.15 18.02 -0.38
C LYS A 30 -17.30 16.80 -1.31
N GLN A 31 -16.53 16.77 -2.39
CA GLN A 31 -16.51 15.65 -3.34
C GLN A 31 -15.93 14.39 -2.69
N PHE A 32 -14.89 14.57 -1.88
CA PHE A 32 -14.30 13.49 -1.10
C PHE A 32 -15.31 12.89 -0.12
N THR A 33 -16.03 13.69 0.66
CA THR A 33 -17.07 13.20 1.58
C THR A 33 -18.12 12.37 0.86
N SER A 34 -18.65 12.85 -0.27
CA SER A 34 -19.66 12.10 -1.05
C SER A 34 -19.10 10.76 -1.57
N THR A 35 -17.86 10.78 -2.07
CA THR A 35 -17.17 9.57 -2.55
C THR A 35 -16.92 8.59 -1.41
N ALA A 36 -16.42 9.08 -0.26
CA ALA A 36 -16.15 8.29 0.92
C ALA A 36 -17.44 7.66 1.47
N GLN A 37 -18.55 8.40 1.53
CA GLN A 37 -19.86 7.85 1.92
C GLN A 37 -20.30 6.70 1.02
N ASN A 38 -20.21 6.87 -0.30
CA ASN A 38 -20.62 5.83 -1.24
C ASN A 38 -19.74 4.57 -1.12
N THR A 39 -18.43 4.76 -1.04
CA THR A 39 -17.47 3.66 -0.95
C THR A 39 -17.55 2.97 0.41
N ALA A 40 -17.71 3.71 1.51
CA ALA A 40 -17.89 3.16 2.85
C ALA A 40 -19.16 2.31 2.97
N ALA A 41 -20.28 2.79 2.40
CA ALA A 41 -21.53 2.02 2.36
C ALA A 41 -21.37 0.71 1.58
N PHE A 42 -20.64 0.75 0.46
CA PHE A 42 -20.32 -0.46 -0.31
C PHE A 42 -19.42 -1.42 0.47
N LEU A 43 -18.33 -0.92 1.07
CA LEU A 43 -17.40 -1.76 1.85
C LEU A 43 -18.06 -2.36 3.09
N SER A 44 -19.03 -1.66 3.70
CA SER A 44 -19.84 -2.21 4.81
C SER A 44 -20.65 -3.43 4.35
N GLN A 45 -21.30 -3.36 3.18
CA GLN A 45 -22.01 -4.52 2.61
C GLN A 45 -21.07 -5.68 2.27
N VAL A 46 -19.83 -5.39 1.85
CA VAL A 46 -18.82 -6.42 1.59
C VAL A 46 -18.36 -7.06 2.91
N ALA A 47 -18.25 -6.28 3.99
CA ALA A 47 -17.86 -6.78 5.30
C ALA A 47 -18.85 -7.83 5.84
N ASP A 48 -20.15 -7.70 5.52
CA ASP A 48 -21.19 -8.68 5.88
C ASP A 48 -20.92 -10.09 5.31
N LEU A 49 -20.10 -10.21 4.26
CA LEU A 49 -19.70 -11.51 3.70
C LEU A 49 -18.69 -12.26 4.58
N ASN A 50 -18.12 -11.60 5.60
CA ASN A 50 -17.10 -12.14 6.50
C ASN A 50 -15.87 -12.70 5.75
N ILE A 51 -15.50 -12.03 4.65
CA ILE A 51 -14.30 -12.32 3.87
C ILE A 51 -13.35 -11.14 4.05
N ALA A 52 -12.08 -11.43 4.39
CA ALA A 52 -11.08 -10.40 4.60
C ALA A 52 -10.91 -9.52 3.34
N MET A 53 -11.10 -8.21 3.48
CA MET A 53 -10.81 -7.24 2.44
C MET A 53 -9.35 -6.84 2.50
N VAL A 54 -8.64 -6.92 1.37
CA VAL A 54 -7.21 -6.64 1.29
C VAL A 54 -6.94 -5.65 0.16
N GLY A 55 -6.28 -4.55 0.47
CA GLY A 55 -5.81 -3.59 -0.53
C GLY A 55 -4.30 -3.70 -0.74
N VAL A 56 -3.89 -3.46 -1.99
CA VAL A 56 -2.49 -3.63 -2.45
C VAL A 56 -1.66 -2.36 -2.37
N ASP A 57 -2.32 -1.20 -2.26
CA ASP A 57 -1.66 0.10 -2.14
C ASP A 57 -1.89 0.65 -0.72
N PRO A 58 -0.83 0.86 0.07
CA PRO A 58 -0.96 1.33 1.45
C PRO A 58 -1.65 2.68 1.57
N ALA A 59 -1.39 3.62 0.65
CA ALA A 59 -1.98 4.96 0.72
C ALA A 59 -3.49 4.94 0.48
N LEU A 60 -3.97 4.05 -0.41
CA LEU A 60 -5.40 3.84 -0.62
C LEU A 60 -6.06 3.09 0.54
N VAL A 61 -5.40 2.05 1.09
CA VAL A 61 -5.91 1.29 2.25
C VAL A 61 -6.05 2.19 3.47
N LEU A 62 -5.00 2.92 3.80
CA LEU A 62 -4.97 3.80 4.97
C LEU A 62 -5.94 4.97 4.81
N CYS A 63 -6.25 5.39 3.56
CA CYS A 63 -7.33 6.35 3.29
C CYS A 63 -8.69 5.91 3.87
N CYS A 64 -9.01 4.63 3.71
CA CYS A 64 -10.26 4.05 4.19
C CYS A 64 -10.30 3.90 5.72
N ARG A 65 -9.15 4.02 6.40
CA ARG A 65 -9.03 3.92 7.86
C ARG A 65 -9.01 5.30 8.51
N ASP A 66 -8.15 6.20 8.02
CA ASP A 66 -7.89 7.45 8.72
C ASP A 66 -8.83 8.55 8.20
N GLU A 67 -8.70 8.92 6.93
CA GLU A 67 -9.46 10.03 6.34
C GLU A 67 -10.96 9.74 6.30
N TYR A 68 -11.38 8.48 6.15
CA TYR A 68 -12.79 8.10 6.20
C TYR A 68 -13.35 8.25 7.61
N ASN A 69 -12.60 7.85 8.63
CA ASN A 69 -13.02 8.02 10.02
C ASN A 69 -13.10 9.51 10.39
N GLU A 70 -12.14 10.32 9.94
CA GLU A 70 -12.14 11.77 10.17
C GLU A 70 -13.36 12.45 9.57
N ILE A 71 -13.70 12.14 8.31
CA ILE A 71 -14.75 12.88 7.58
C ILE A 71 -16.16 12.32 7.80
N LEU A 72 -16.31 11.03 8.12
CA LEU A 72 -17.61 10.36 8.27
C LEU A 72 -17.97 10.08 9.72
N GLY A 73 -16.99 9.95 10.63
CA GLY A 73 -17.21 9.55 12.02
C GLY A 73 -18.02 8.25 12.10
N ASP A 74 -19.06 8.24 12.93
CA ASP A 74 -19.95 7.08 13.13
C ASP A 74 -20.62 6.58 11.85
N LYS A 75 -20.73 7.42 10.80
CA LYS A 75 -21.31 7.04 9.51
C LYS A 75 -20.34 6.29 8.60
N ARG A 76 -19.08 6.11 9.02
CA ARG A 76 -18.09 5.36 8.25
C ARG A 76 -18.47 3.88 8.12
N GLY A 77 -19.14 3.32 9.12
CA GLY A 77 -19.46 1.90 9.18
C GLY A 77 -18.33 1.04 9.75
N ASP A 78 -18.66 -0.19 10.09
CA ASP A 78 -17.74 -1.13 10.74
C ASP A 78 -17.18 -2.12 9.72
N PHE A 79 -15.96 -1.85 9.24
CA PHE A 79 -15.27 -2.69 8.28
C PHE A 79 -13.76 -2.48 8.31
N ASP A 80 -12.98 -3.51 8.00
CA ASP A 80 -11.54 -3.38 7.88
C ASP A 80 -11.06 -3.74 6.48
N VAL A 81 -10.29 -2.84 5.88
CA VAL A 81 -9.49 -3.12 4.69
C VAL A 81 -8.06 -3.26 5.16
N LEU A 82 -7.49 -4.46 5.04
CA LEU A 82 -6.12 -4.80 5.45
C LEU A 82 -5.11 -4.43 4.36
N THR A 83 -3.89 -4.04 4.72
CA THR A 83 -2.78 -4.12 3.77
C THR A 83 -2.43 -5.59 3.52
N VAL A 84 -1.66 -5.84 2.46
CA VAL A 84 -1.24 -7.21 2.14
C VAL A 84 -0.43 -7.83 3.28
N HIS A 85 0.47 -7.08 3.91
CA HIS A 85 1.30 -7.60 5.00
C HIS A 85 0.48 -7.90 6.26
N GLU A 86 -0.46 -7.02 6.65
CA GLU A 86 -1.36 -7.25 7.79
C GLU A 86 -2.24 -8.48 7.60
N TRP A 87 -2.67 -8.75 6.36
CA TRP A 87 -3.44 -9.94 6.05
C TRP A 87 -2.59 -11.22 6.06
N LEU A 88 -1.38 -11.16 5.49
CA LEU A 88 -0.55 -12.34 5.22
C LEU A 88 0.28 -12.79 6.43
N LEU A 89 0.85 -11.86 7.19
CA LEU A 89 1.71 -12.16 8.34
C LEU A 89 1.07 -13.11 9.38
N PRO A 90 -0.15 -12.86 9.89
CA PRO A 90 -0.77 -13.77 10.87
C PRO A 90 -1.13 -15.13 10.28
N ARG A 91 -1.10 -15.27 8.95
CA ARG A 91 -1.48 -16.48 8.21
C ARG A 91 -0.27 -17.27 7.69
N LEU A 92 0.96 -16.85 7.99
CA LEU A 92 2.16 -17.53 7.48
C LEU A 92 2.18 -19.03 7.80
N ALA A 93 1.71 -19.41 8.99
CA ALA A 93 1.62 -20.81 9.40
C ALA A 93 0.63 -21.66 8.57
N GLU A 94 -0.30 -21.03 7.83
CA GLU A 94 -1.19 -21.72 6.89
C GLU A 94 -0.47 -22.15 5.60
N PHE A 95 0.74 -21.63 5.35
CA PHE A 95 1.49 -21.84 4.13
C PHE A 95 2.81 -22.55 4.42
N ASN A 96 3.17 -23.50 3.56
CA ASN A 96 4.47 -24.15 3.66
C ASN A 96 5.58 -23.09 3.57
N ALA A 97 6.48 -23.11 4.55
CA ALA A 97 7.72 -22.38 4.45
C ALA A 97 8.54 -22.95 3.29
N SER A 98 9.27 -22.09 2.59
CA SER A 98 10.20 -22.51 1.55
C SER A 98 11.61 -22.55 2.11
N GLU A 99 12.42 -23.48 1.63
CA GLU A 99 13.87 -23.38 1.78
C GLU A 99 14.39 -22.11 1.09
N ALA A 100 15.64 -21.71 1.39
CA ALA A 100 16.23 -20.55 0.75
C ALA A 100 16.25 -20.71 -0.78
N LEU A 101 15.34 -20.02 -1.47
CA LEU A 101 15.15 -20.11 -2.92
C LEU A 101 16.06 -19.14 -3.67
N ASP A 102 16.46 -18.06 -3.01
CA ASP A 102 17.12 -16.91 -3.64
C ASP A 102 18.30 -16.45 -2.78
N THR A 103 19.50 -16.52 -3.35
CA THR A 103 20.71 -16.10 -2.65
C THR A 103 20.85 -14.59 -2.57
N GLU A 104 20.26 -13.87 -3.54
CA GLU A 104 20.30 -12.42 -3.63
C GLU A 104 19.13 -11.79 -2.89
N ALA A 105 19.34 -10.59 -2.35
CA ALA A 105 18.33 -9.87 -1.60
C ALA A 105 17.42 -9.05 -2.52
N TRP A 106 16.16 -8.95 -2.11
CA TRP A 106 15.21 -7.96 -2.58
C TRP A 106 15.35 -6.67 -1.76
N TYR A 107 15.02 -5.53 -2.35
CA TYR A 107 15.16 -4.21 -1.72
C TYR A 107 13.81 -3.50 -1.63
N LEU A 108 13.29 -3.32 -0.41
CA LEU A 108 11.99 -2.71 -0.17
C LEU A 108 12.10 -1.20 -0.01
N PHE A 109 11.41 -0.48 -0.89
CA PHE A 109 11.13 0.95 -0.83
C PHE A 109 9.69 1.14 -0.37
N ALA A 110 9.48 1.18 0.95
CA ALA A 110 8.14 1.31 1.53
C ALA A 110 7.59 2.74 1.36
N HIS A 111 6.27 2.84 1.16
CA HIS A 111 5.57 4.09 0.99
C HIS A 111 5.68 4.93 2.27
N CYS A 112 5.89 6.25 2.17
CA CYS A 112 6.08 7.11 3.34
C CYS A 112 4.90 7.04 4.34
N THR A 113 3.65 7.07 3.85
CA THR A 113 2.46 6.88 4.70
C THR A 113 2.39 5.49 5.35
N GLU A 114 2.83 4.43 4.67
CA GLU A 114 2.89 3.08 5.25
C GLU A 114 3.87 3.08 6.42
N LYS A 115 5.08 3.62 6.23
CA LYS A 115 6.10 3.72 7.29
C LYS A 115 5.64 4.56 8.49
N THR A 116 4.91 5.64 8.25
CA THR A 116 4.45 6.52 9.33
C THR A 116 3.24 5.96 10.08
N LYS A 117 2.29 5.34 9.38
CA LYS A 117 1.03 4.84 9.99
C LYS A 117 1.12 3.39 10.46
N LEU A 118 2.01 2.60 9.86
CA LEU A 118 2.30 1.21 10.19
C LEU A 118 3.82 1.04 10.42
N PRO A 119 4.37 1.52 11.56
CA PRO A 119 5.82 1.54 11.79
C PRO A 119 6.51 0.17 11.71
N ASN A 120 5.77 -0.92 11.89
CA ASN A 120 6.29 -2.28 11.79
C ASN A 120 6.24 -2.86 10.36
N ALA A 121 5.61 -2.21 9.39
CA ALA A 121 5.35 -2.76 8.05
C ALA A 121 6.61 -3.32 7.37
N GLU A 122 7.72 -2.58 7.42
CA GLU A 122 9.01 -3.01 6.87
C GLU A 122 9.53 -4.30 7.51
N LYS A 123 9.38 -4.44 8.83
CA LYS A 123 9.76 -5.66 9.58
C LYS A 123 8.83 -6.83 9.23
N GLU A 124 7.53 -6.57 9.14
CA GLU A 124 6.52 -7.57 8.79
C GLU A 124 6.76 -8.13 7.37
N TRP A 125 7.08 -7.25 6.41
CA TRP A 125 7.51 -7.67 5.08
C TRP A 125 8.78 -8.54 5.13
N GLY A 126 9.76 -8.19 5.95
CA GLY A 126 10.97 -9.00 6.15
C GLY A 126 10.66 -10.41 6.65
N MET A 127 9.73 -10.54 7.60
CA MET A 127 9.28 -11.85 8.11
C MET A 127 8.55 -12.66 7.04
N ILE A 128 7.66 -12.03 6.26
CA ILE A 128 6.94 -12.67 5.15
C ILE A 128 7.92 -13.21 4.10
N PHE A 129 8.87 -12.39 3.66
CA PHE A 129 9.87 -12.81 2.67
C PHE A 129 10.73 -13.96 3.18
N THR A 130 11.16 -13.87 4.44
CA THR A 130 11.96 -14.91 5.10
C THR A 130 11.21 -16.24 5.17
N HIS A 131 9.91 -16.23 5.47
CA HIS A 131 9.06 -17.43 5.48
C HIS A 131 9.03 -18.14 4.12
N PHE A 132 9.06 -17.38 3.03
CA PHE A 132 9.10 -17.90 1.67
C PHE A 132 10.54 -18.03 1.12
N GLY A 133 11.55 -18.06 1.99
CA GLY A 133 12.93 -18.38 1.62
C GLY A 133 13.66 -17.27 0.86
N ALA A 134 13.18 -16.03 0.93
CA ALA A 134 13.78 -14.86 0.28
C ALA A 134 14.36 -13.89 1.33
N LYS A 135 15.45 -13.21 0.98
CA LYS A 135 16.01 -12.11 1.78
C LYS A 135 15.40 -10.78 1.34
N LEU A 136 15.00 -9.96 2.30
CA LEU A 136 14.50 -8.60 2.04
C LEU A 136 15.27 -7.59 2.88
N HIS A 137 15.84 -6.59 2.21
CA HIS A 137 16.47 -5.43 2.84
C HIS A 137 15.61 -4.21 2.67
N THR A 138 15.38 -3.47 3.75
CA THR A 138 14.62 -2.22 3.70
C THR A 138 15.56 -1.09 3.31
N VAL A 139 15.11 -0.21 2.42
CA VAL A 139 15.88 0.93 1.96
C VAL A 139 15.42 2.18 2.72
N PRO A 140 16.33 2.91 3.41
CA PRO A 140 15.97 4.05 4.25
C PRO A 140 15.69 5.30 3.40
N VAL A 141 14.55 5.30 2.71
CA VAL A 141 14.09 6.43 1.88
C VAL A 141 12.99 7.23 2.56
N GLY A 142 12.90 8.52 2.19
CA GLY A 142 11.81 9.42 2.53
C GLY A 142 10.63 9.32 1.56
N CYS A 143 9.87 10.42 1.41
CA CYS A 143 8.82 10.50 0.38
C CYS A 143 9.43 10.40 -1.03
N CYS A 144 8.73 9.77 -1.97
CA CYS A 144 9.15 9.68 -3.37
C CYS A 144 8.95 10.99 -4.16
N GLY A 145 8.27 11.99 -3.60
CA GLY A 145 7.92 13.25 -4.29
C GLY A 145 6.54 13.27 -4.94
N MET A 146 5.94 12.11 -5.22
CA MET A 146 4.69 12.07 -5.99
C MET A 146 3.42 12.45 -5.24
N ALA A 147 3.33 12.12 -3.94
CA ALA A 147 2.18 12.39 -3.07
C ALA A 147 0.80 12.27 -3.79
N GLY A 148 0.52 11.12 -4.41
CA GLY A 148 -0.63 10.95 -5.29
C GLY A 148 -0.36 11.52 -6.68
N THR A 149 -1.05 12.61 -7.05
CA THR A 149 -0.90 13.25 -8.36
C THR A 149 -0.02 14.50 -8.34
N PHE A 150 0.51 14.89 -7.18
CA PHE A 150 1.28 16.12 -7.01
C PHE A 150 2.45 16.17 -8.01
N GLY A 151 3.24 15.11 -8.14
CA GLY A 151 4.37 15.11 -9.08
C GLY A 151 4.00 15.07 -10.56
N HIS A 152 2.72 14.87 -10.90
CA HIS A 152 2.21 14.99 -12.28
C HIS A 152 1.75 16.41 -12.64
N GLU A 153 1.70 17.33 -11.68
CA GLU A 153 1.30 18.72 -11.91
C GLU A 153 2.48 19.53 -12.45
N LEU A 154 2.26 20.29 -13.53
CA LEU A 154 3.34 20.98 -14.26
C LEU A 154 4.13 21.93 -13.37
N ASP A 155 3.47 22.64 -12.47
CA ASP A 155 4.10 23.59 -11.53
C ASP A 155 4.77 22.89 -10.33
N LYS A 156 4.59 21.57 -10.19
CA LYS A 156 5.15 20.75 -9.10
C LYS A 156 6.20 19.75 -9.56
N LEU A 157 6.33 19.53 -10.87
CA LEU A 157 7.22 18.52 -11.45
C LEU A 157 8.66 18.63 -10.93
N GLU A 158 9.23 19.84 -10.93
CA GLU A 158 10.62 20.04 -10.50
C GLU A 158 10.80 19.74 -9.02
N MET A 159 9.88 20.23 -8.18
CA MET A 159 9.89 19.92 -6.75
C MET A 159 9.75 18.42 -6.47
N SER A 160 8.91 17.71 -7.24
CA SER A 160 8.79 16.24 -7.14
C SER A 160 10.10 15.54 -7.45
N LYS A 161 10.80 15.97 -8.52
CA LYS A 161 12.12 15.45 -8.89
C LYS A 161 13.17 15.75 -7.82
N ASP A 162 13.18 16.96 -7.27
CA ASP A 162 14.10 17.34 -6.20
C ASP A 162 13.91 16.44 -4.97
N ILE A 163 12.66 16.21 -4.54
CA ILE A 163 12.34 15.32 -3.41
C ILE A 163 12.79 13.88 -3.70
N TYR A 164 12.54 13.37 -4.90
CA TYR A 164 13.02 12.07 -5.34
C TYR A 164 14.56 11.99 -5.29
N GLY A 165 15.24 13.06 -5.71
CA GLY A 165 16.70 13.20 -5.68
C GLY A 165 17.32 13.14 -4.28
N LEU A 166 16.57 13.48 -3.22
CA LEU A 166 17.10 13.48 -1.85
C LEU A 166 17.49 12.10 -1.32
N SER A 167 16.76 11.04 -1.71
CA SER A 167 17.00 9.69 -1.16
C SER A 167 16.64 8.55 -2.09
N TRP A 168 15.64 8.70 -2.95
CA TRP A 168 15.20 7.62 -3.84
C TRP A 168 16.17 7.43 -5.00
N GLN A 169 16.47 8.50 -5.75
CA GLN A 169 17.39 8.45 -6.88
C GLN A 169 18.75 7.82 -6.53
N PRO A 170 19.51 8.33 -5.54
CA PRO A 170 20.83 7.79 -5.23
C PRO A 170 20.79 6.35 -4.69
N SER A 171 19.66 5.90 -4.14
CA SER A 171 19.49 4.53 -3.66
C SER A 171 19.20 3.57 -4.81
N LEU A 172 18.30 3.96 -5.73
CA LEU A 172 17.95 3.16 -6.90
C LEU A 172 19.12 3.03 -7.90
N GLU A 173 19.96 4.06 -8.04
CA GLU A 173 21.14 4.00 -8.91
C GLU A 173 22.20 2.98 -8.44
N LYS A 174 22.18 2.61 -7.15
CA LYS A 174 23.14 1.67 -6.55
C LYS A 174 22.62 0.24 -6.45
N LEU A 175 21.35 0.00 -6.78
CA LEU A 175 20.68 -1.27 -6.57
C LEU A 175 20.17 -1.86 -7.90
N PRO A 176 20.14 -3.18 -8.04
CA PRO A 176 19.53 -3.82 -9.21
C PRO A 176 18.03 -3.51 -9.25
N LYS A 177 17.57 -2.82 -10.30
CA LYS A 177 16.20 -2.30 -10.40
C LYS A 177 15.16 -3.43 -10.38
N GLU A 178 15.47 -4.54 -11.01
CA GLU A 178 14.67 -5.77 -11.04
C GLU A 178 14.50 -6.43 -9.67
N ARG A 179 15.31 -6.07 -8.68
CA ARG A 179 15.22 -6.52 -7.29
C ARG A 179 14.60 -5.48 -6.35
N CYS A 180 14.22 -4.30 -6.87
CA CYS A 180 13.61 -3.24 -6.08
C CYS A 180 12.08 -3.41 -6.03
N LEU A 181 11.53 -3.42 -4.82
CA LEU A 181 10.12 -3.58 -4.53
C LEU A 181 9.58 -2.27 -3.96
N ILE A 182 8.48 -1.76 -4.51
CA ILE A 182 7.90 -0.47 -4.12
C ILE A 182 6.43 -0.67 -3.77
N THR A 183 6.04 -0.34 -2.54
CA THR A 183 4.68 -0.63 -2.05
C THR A 183 3.63 0.38 -2.56
N GLY A 184 4.03 1.61 -2.88
CA GLY A 184 3.14 2.65 -3.39
C GLY A 184 2.98 2.69 -4.92
N TYR A 185 1.74 2.86 -5.41
CA TYR A 185 1.46 3.02 -6.83
C TYR A 185 2.10 4.29 -7.40
N SER A 186 1.85 5.45 -6.79
CA SER A 186 2.46 6.69 -7.27
C SER A 186 3.98 6.67 -7.12
N CYS A 187 4.50 6.01 -6.08
CA CYS A 187 5.94 5.79 -5.90
C CYS A 187 6.57 4.98 -7.04
N ARG A 188 5.84 4.02 -7.63
CA ARG A 188 6.31 3.23 -8.78
C ARG A 188 6.34 4.01 -10.09
N SER A 189 5.48 5.02 -10.21
CA SER A 189 5.41 5.88 -11.40
C SER A 189 6.51 6.94 -11.44
N GLN A 190 7.04 7.32 -10.28
CA GLN A 190 8.20 8.20 -10.15
C GLN A 190 9.46 7.52 -10.67
#